data_AF-A0A2I0HRL9-F1
#
_entry.id   AF-A0A2I0HRL9-F1
#
_cell.length_a   1.000
_cell.length_b   1.000
_cell.length_c   1.000
_cell.angle_alpha   90.00
_cell.angle_beta   90.00
_cell.angle_gamma   90.00
#
_symmetry.space_group_name_H-M   'P 1'
#
loop_
_entity.id
_entity.type
_entity.pdbx_description
1 polymer ?
#
loop_
_entity_poly.entity_id
_entity_poly.type
_entity_poly.pdbx_seq_one_letter_code
_entity_poly.pdbx_strand_id
1 'polypeptide(L)'
;MENPDLRNSVGMGPDQKGVRIRRIEPTAPESNVLKPSDVILSFDGVNIANDGTVPFRHGERIGFSYLVSQKYTGDKALVKVLRNSEILEYNIKLATHKRLIPAHIKGKPPSYYIIAGFVFSAVSVPYLRSEYGKDYEFDAPVKLLDKLLHAMAESVDEQLVVVSQVLVADVNIGYEDIVNTQVLAFNGKPVKNLKRLADMVESCEDEYLQFDLDYQQIQCS
;
A
#
# COMPACT_ATOMS: atom_id res chain seq x y z
N MET A 1 -9.77 -5.53 -21.03
CA MET A 1 -11.07 -5.09 -21.60
C MET A 1 -11.51 -6.04 -22.73
N GLU A 2 -11.59 -7.34 -22.46
CA GLU A 2 -11.85 -8.36 -23.50
C GLU A 2 -13.34 -8.48 -23.84
N ASN A 3 -14.20 -8.29 -22.84
CA ASN A 3 -15.65 -8.29 -23.01
C ASN A 3 -16.10 -7.07 -23.87
N PRO A 4 -16.82 -7.29 -24.99
CA PRO A 4 -17.31 -6.22 -25.87
C PRO A 4 -18.31 -5.26 -25.21
N ASP A 5 -19.24 -5.76 -24.41
CA ASP A 5 -20.25 -4.92 -23.73
C ASP A 5 -19.61 -3.98 -22.71
N LEU A 6 -18.54 -4.46 -22.03
CA LEU A 6 -17.74 -3.64 -21.13
C LEU A 6 -17.00 -2.51 -21.87
N ARG A 7 -16.59 -2.72 -23.12
CA ARG A 7 -15.98 -1.65 -23.95
C ARG A 7 -17.02 -0.63 -24.38
N ASN A 8 -18.17 -1.12 -24.84
CA ASN A 8 -19.27 -0.27 -25.30
C ASN A 8 -19.81 0.61 -24.17
N SER A 9 -19.93 0.07 -22.95
CA SER A 9 -20.45 0.81 -21.79
C SER A 9 -19.56 1.97 -21.33
N VAL A 10 -18.26 1.92 -21.64
CA VAL A 10 -17.30 3.01 -21.35
C VAL A 10 -17.04 3.91 -22.56
N GLY A 11 -17.78 3.73 -23.65
CA GLY A 11 -17.67 4.54 -24.86
C GLY A 11 -16.38 4.31 -25.67
N MET A 12 -15.76 3.13 -25.55
CA MET A 12 -14.61 2.78 -26.39
C MET A 12 -15.05 2.57 -27.84
N GLY A 13 -14.33 3.20 -28.77
CA GLY A 13 -14.51 2.96 -30.21
C GLY A 13 -14.15 1.52 -30.61
N PRO A 14 -14.62 1.04 -31.77
CA PRO A 14 -14.46 -0.35 -32.20
C PRO A 14 -12.99 -0.78 -32.37
N ASP A 15 -12.13 0.15 -32.78
CA ASP A 15 -10.70 -0.09 -32.97
C ASP A 15 -9.86 0.20 -31.72
N GLN A 16 -10.46 0.78 -30.67
CA GLN A 16 -9.76 1.13 -29.45
C GLN A 16 -9.54 -0.10 -28.57
N LYS A 17 -8.35 -0.17 -27.98
CA LYS A 17 -7.93 -1.25 -27.08
C LYS A 17 -7.22 -0.64 -25.88
N GLY A 18 -7.28 -1.32 -24.75
CA GLY A 18 -6.62 -0.84 -23.54
C GLY A 18 -7.03 -1.55 -22.26
N VAL A 19 -6.51 -1.04 -21.15
CA VAL A 19 -6.75 -1.58 -19.81
C VAL A 19 -7.47 -0.57 -18.93
N ARG A 20 -8.48 -1.02 -18.19
CA ARG A 20 -9.24 -0.16 -17.27
C ARG A 20 -8.53 -0.05 -15.93
N ILE A 21 -8.32 1.18 -15.47
CA ILE A 21 -7.76 1.45 -14.15
C ILE A 21 -8.75 1.00 -13.08
N ARG A 22 -8.33 0.07 -12.22
CA ARG A 22 -9.14 -0.39 -11.07
C ARG A 22 -8.97 0.52 -9.86
N ARG A 23 -7.72 0.75 -9.47
CA ARG A 23 -7.31 1.55 -8.31
C ARG A 23 -6.01 2.27 -8.67
N ILE A 24 -5.77 3.39 -8.01
CA ILE A 24 -4.54 4.18 -8.15
C ILE A 24 -3.97 4.36 -6.75
N GLU A 25 -2.66 4.21 -6.62
CA GLU A 25 -1.94 4.45 -5.36
C GLU A 25 -2.09 5.92 -4.95
N PRO A 26 -2.66 6.23 -3.76
CA PRO A 26 -2.86 7.62 -3.34
C PRO A 26 -1.55 8.42 -3.26
N THR A 27 -0.46 7.75 -2.87
CA THR A 27 0.87 8.34 -2.72
C THR A 27 1.61 8.56 -4.03
N ALA A 28 1.10 8.05 -5.15
CA ALA A 28 1.75 8.16 -6.44
C ALA A 28 1.32 9.44 -7.17
N PRO A 29 2.22 10.11 -7.91
CA PRO A 29 1.93 11.40 -8.55
C PRO A 29 0.78 11.35 -9.55
N GLU A 30 0.56 10.18 -10.19
CA GLU A 30 -0.53 9.94 -11.12
C GLU A 30 -1.93 10.02 -10.49
N SER A 31 -2.05 9.89 -9.16
CA SER A 31 -3.35 9.98 -8.46
C SER A 31 -4.05 11.33 -8.64
N ASN A 32 -3.27 12.38 -8.94
CA ASN A 32 -3.79 13.73 -9.19
C ASN A 32 -4.40 13.91 -10.59
N VAL A 33 -4.07 13.03 -11.55
CA VAL A 33 -4.43 13.21 -12.96
C VAL A 33 -5.27 12.06 -13.51
N LEU A 34 -4.92 10.82 -13.16
CA LEU A 34 -5.66 9.63 -13.54
C LEU A 34 -6.81 9.39 -12.56
N LYS A 35 -7.86 8.74 -13.04
CA LYS A 35 -9.03 8.39 -12.24
C LYS A 35 -9.35 6.90 -12.38
N PRO A 36 -9.95 6.28 -11.35
CA PRO A 36 -10.55 4.97 -11.49
C PRO A 36 -11.52 4.96 -12.68
N SER A 37 -11.58 3.83 -13.38
CA SER A 37 -12.37 3.62 -14.61
C SER A 37 -11.84 4.28 -15.88
N ASP A 38 -10.78 5.08 -15.83
CA ASP A 38 -10.07 5.48 -17.05
C ASP A 38 -9.57 4.23 -17.80
N VAL A 39 -9.60 4.27 -19.13
CA VAL A 39 -9.00 3.21 -19.97
C VAL A 39 -7.68 3.71 -20.54
N ILE A 40 -6.57 3.10 -20.14
CA ILE A 40 -5.25 3.42 -20.70
C ILE A 40 -5.15 2.82 -22.09
N LEU A 41 -4.99 3.68 -23.09
CA LEU A 41 -4.90 3.34 -24.50
C LEU A 41 -3.44 3.20 -24.97
N SER A 42 -2.56 4.08 -24.52
CA SER A 42 -1.14 4.03 -24.89
C SER A 42 -0.21 4.61 -23.81
N PHE A 43 1.04 4.17 -23.87
CA PHE A 43 2.15 4.64 -23.03
C PHE A 43 3.33 5.01 -23.91
N ASP A 44 3.78 6.27 -23.86
CA ASP A 44 4.80 6.86 -24.75
C ASP A 44 4.55 6.59 -26.24
N GLY A 45 3.27 6.65 -26.66
CA GLY A 45 2.86 6.39 -28.03
C GLY A 45 2.73 4.91 -28.41
N VAL A 46 3.10 3.98 -27.52
CA VAL A 46 2.92 2.53 -27.73
C VAL A 46 1.51 2.10 -27.30
N ASN A 47 0.71 1.59 -28.24
CA ASN A 47 -0.66 1.14 -27.97
C ASN A 47 -0.69 -0.11 -27.09
N ILE A 48 -1.57 -0.10 -26.08
CA ILE A 48 -1.78 -1.19 -25.14
C ILE A 48 -3.00 -2.01 -25.59
N ALA A 49 -2.84 -3.34 -25.63
CA ALA A 49 -3.95 -4.23 -25.98
C ALA A 49 -4.90 -4.48 -24.79
N ASN A 50 -6.03 -5.14 -25.06
CA ASN A 50 -7.07 -5.40 -24.06
C ASN A 50 -6.64 -6.31 -22.90
N ASP A 51 -5.58 -7.09 -23.12
CA ASP A 51 -4.92 -7.98 -22.17
C ASP A 51 -3.76 -7.28 -21.40
N GLY A 52 -3.49 -6.00 -21.70
CA GLY A 52 -2.39 -5.26 -21.10
C GLY A 52 -1.02 -5.50 -21.74
N THR A 53 -0.97 -6.13 -22.91
CA THR A 53 0.31 -6.39 -23.60
C THR A 53 0.66 -5.30 -24.61
N VAL A 54 1.95 -5.14 -24.87
CA VAL A 54 2.54 -4.26 -25.89
C VAL A 54 3.46 -5.07 -26.81
N PRO A 55 3.69 -4.64 -28.06
CA PRO A 55 4.67 -5.26 -28.94
C PRO A 55 6.07 -5.20 -28.33
N PHE A 56 6.83 -6.30 -28.43
CA PHE A 56 8.18 -6.38 -27.88
C PHE A 56 9.24 -6.65 -28.96
N ARG A 57 9.19 -7.83 -29.57
CA ARG A 57 10.09 -8.29 -30.64
C ARG A 57 9.27 -8.91 -31.77
N HIS A 58 9.94 -9.43 -32.80
CA HIS A 58 9.28 -10.04 -33.96
C HIS A 58 8.29 -11.13 -33.54
N GLY A 59 6.99 -10.82 -33.62
CA GLY A 59 5.90 -11.73 -33.25
C GLY A 59 5.63 -11.87 -31.74
N GLU A 60 6.40 -11.22 -30.87
CA GLU A 60 6.28 -11.36 -29.41
C GLU A 60 5.62 -10.15 -28.75
N ARG A 61 4.86 -10.43 -27.68
CA ARG A 61 4.18 -9.42 -26.86
C ARG A 61 4.62 -9.57 -25.40
N ILE A 62 4.72 -8.46 -24.69
CA ILE A 62 5.09 -8.41 -23.27
C ILE A 62 4.12 -7.52 -22.50
N GLY A 63 4.00 -7.69 -21.19
CA GLY A 63 3.21 -6.78 -20.36
C GLY A 63 3.72 -5.33 -20.44
N PHE A 64 2.80 -4.36 -20.50
CA PHE A 64 3.17 -2.94 -20.65
C PHE A 64 4.03 -2.40 -19.48
N SER A 65 4.03 -3.08 -18.32
CA SER A 65 4.91 -2.77 -17.19
C SER A 65 6.39 -2.75 -17.57
N TYR A 66 6.77 -3.51 -18.60
CA TYR A 66 8.12 -3.47 -19.17
C TYR A 66 8.53 -2.04 -19.58
N LEU A 67 7.66 -1.32 -20.30
CA LEU A 67 7.94 0.05 -20.75
C LEU A 67 8.15 1.00 -19.57
N VAL A 68 7.38 0.80 -18.49
CA VAL A 68 7.51 1.58 -17.25
C VAL A 68 8.85 1.28 -16.57
N SER A 69 9.23 0.00 -16.46
CA SER A 69 10.47 -0.42 -15.79
C SER A 69 11.76 -0.04 -16.51
N GLN A 70 11.69 0.28 -17.80
CA GLN A 70 12.84 0.77 -18.56
C GLN A 70 13.18 2.23 -18.25
N LYS A 71 12.23 3.00 -17.71
CA LYS A 71 12.43 4.40 -17.35
C LYS A 71 13.02 4.55 -15.95
N TYR A 72 13.67 5.68 -15.72
CA TYR A 72 14.25 6.02 -14.43
C TYR A 72 13.26 6.77 -13.56
N THR A 73 13.48 6.71 -12.24
CA THR A 73 12.72 7.51 -11.29
C THR A 73 12.94 9.00 -11.58
N GLY A 74 11.85 9.74 -11.74
CA GLY A 74 11.89 11.16 -12.09
C GLY A 74 11.64 11.45 -13.57
N ASP A 75 11.75 10.44 -14.45
CA ASP A 75 11.37 10.57 -15.86
C ASP A 75 9.88 10.86 -16.00
N LYS A 76 9.49 11.45 -17.13
CA LYS A 76 8.08 11.63 -17.47
C LYS A 76 7.67 10.66 -18.56
N ALA A 77 6.43 10.20 -18.52
CA ALA A 77 5.83 9.34 -19.55
C ALA A 77 4.50 9.93 -20.03
N LEU A 78 4.29 9.88 -21.34
CA LEU A 78 3.04 10.32 -21.96
C LEU A 78 2.03 9.18 -21.88
N VAL A 79 0.99 9.34 -21.07
CA VAL A 79 -0.07 8.36 -20.88
C VAL A 79 -1.35 8.88 -21.53
N LYS A 80 -1.87 8.11 -22.49
CA LYS A 80 -3.14 8.39 -23.16
C LYS A 80 -4.25 7.56 -22.55
N VAL A 81 -5.32 8.22 -22.12
CA VAL A 81 -6.48 7.57 -21.52
C VAL A 81 -7.78 7.96 -22.20
N LEU A 82 -8.76 7.07 -22.16
CA LEU A 82 -10.14 7.36 -22.46
C LEU A 82 -10.90 7.58 -21.16
N ARG A 83 -11.58 8.72 -21.04
CA ARG A 83 -12.45 9.06 -19.92
C ARG A 83 -13.71 9.69 -20.47
N ASN A 84 -14.88 9.15 -20.12
CA ASN A 84 -16.18 9.64 -20.61
C ASN A 84 -16.23 9.80 -22.15
N SER A 85 -15.70 8.81 -22.88
CA SER A 85 -15.58 8.83 -24.35
C SER A 85 -14.63 9.91 -24.93
N GLU A 86 -13.92 10.66 -24.09
CA GLU A 86 -12.94 11.66 -24.50
C GLU A 86 -11.51 11.12 -24.31
N ILE A 87 -10.64 11.40 -25.28
CA ILE A 87 -9.22 11.05 -25.21
C ILE A 87 -8.48 12.17 -24.51
N LEU A 88 -7.80 11.82 -23.41
CA LEU A 88 -6.98 12.73 -22.62
C LEU A 88 -5.54 12.22 -22.63
N GLU A 89 -4.59 13.16 -22.67
CA GLU A 89 -3.15 12.86 -22.60
C GLU A 89 -2.53 13.55 -21.39
N TYR A 90 -1.78 12.79 -20.60
CA TYR A 90 -1.11 13.31 -19.42
C TYR A 90 0.38 12.97 -19.46
N ASN A 91 1.22 13.95 -19.10
CA ASN A 91 2.65 13.73 -18.94
C ASN A 91 2.96 13.47 -17.46
N ILE A 92 3.07 12.19 -17.09
CA ILE A 92 3.12 11.73 -15.70
C ILE A 92 4.58 11.52 -15.29
N LYS A 93 4.98 12.08 -14.15
CA LYS A 93 6.30 11.83 -13.55
C LYS A 93 6.31 10.46 -12.87
N LEU A 94 7.25 9.60 -13.23
CA LEU A 94 7.38 8.26 -12.67
C LEU A 94 8.12 8.31 -11.32
N ALA A 95 7.60 7.56 -10.34
CA ALA A 95 8.17 7.44 -9.01
C ALA A 95 8.29 5.96 -8.61
N THR A 96 9.10 5.68 -7.60
CA THR A 96 9.21 4.32 -7.05
C THR A 96 7.94 3.94 -6.30
N HIS A 97 7.45 2.71 -6.51
CA HIS A 97 6.31 2.17 -5.77
C HIS A 97 6.60 2.10 -4.27
N LYS A 98 5.74 2.71 -3.45
CA LYS A 98 5.80 2.65 -1.99
C LYS A 98 4.65 1.81 -1.48
N ARG A 99 4.97 0.65 -0.90
CA ARG A 99 4.00 -0.25 -0.28
C ARG A 99 3.79 0.13 1.18
N LEU A 100 2.56 -0.03 1.68
CA LEU A 100 2.25 0.12 3.10
C LEU A 100 3.08 -0.87 3.95
N ILE A 101 3.15 -2.13 3.51
CA ILE A 101 4.04 -3.14 4.08
C ILE A 101 5.26 -3.29 3.15
N PRO A 102 6.44 -2.78 3.54
CA PRO A 102 7.60 -2.82 2.67
C PRO A 102 8.12 -4.25 2.49
N ALA A 103 8.49 -4.58 1.26
CA ALA A 103 9.07 -5.89 0.93
C ALA A 103 10.48 -6.08 1.52
N HIS A 104 11.18 -4.99 1.84
CA HIS A 104 12.53 -4.99 2.39
C HIS A 104 12.82 -3.67 3.13
N ILE A 105 13.70 -3.72 4.14
CA ILE A 105 14.10 -2.57 4.96
C ILE A 105 15.45 -1.94 4.52
N LYS A 106 15.97 -2.33 3.34
CA LYS A 106 17.20 -1.77 2.72
C LYS A 106 18.42 -1.76 3.66
N GLY A 107 18.58 -2.81 4.47
CA GLY A 107 19.70 -2.96 5.40
C GLY A 107 19.66 -2.03 6.62
N LYS A 108 18.58 -1.25 6.81
CA LYS A 108 18.37 -0.49 8.04
C LYS A 108 17.91 -1.43 9.16
N PRO A 109 18.27 -1.15 10.42
CA PRO A 109 17.69 -1.89 11.53
C PRO A 109 16.16 -1.66 11.57
N PRO A 110 15.36 -2.69 11.93
CA PRO A 110 13.94 -2.52 12.11
C PRO A 110 13.67 -1.51 13.23
N SER A 111 12.78 -0.56 13.00
CA SER A 111 12.41 0.45 13.98
C SER A 111 11.43 -0.15 14.98
N TYR A 112 11.68 0.06 16.27
CA TYR A 112 10.82 -0.36 17.37
C TYR A 112 10.78 0.72 18.46
N TYR A 113 9.75 0.69 19.29
CA TYR A 113 9.58 1.58 20.45
C TYR A 113 8.98 0.77 21.61
N ILE A 114 9.45 0.98 22.84
CA ILE A 114 9.01 0.21 24.00
C ILE A 114 8.57 1.17 25.11
N ILE A 115 7.37 0.93 25.65
CA ILE A 115 6.85 1.62 26.84
C ILE A 115 6.01 0.64 27.68
N ALA A 116 6.17 0.66 29.00
CA ALA A 116 5.44 -0.21 29.93
C ALA A 116 5.45 -1.71 29.55
N GLY A 117 6.54 -2.17 28.92
CA GLY A 117 6.67 -3.53 28.40
C GLY A 117 6.04 -3.79 27.03
N PHE A 118 5.20 -2.90 26.51
CA PHE A 118 4.64 -3.00 25.15
C PHE A 118 5.71 -2.73 24.10
N VAL A 119 5.95 -3.69 23.21
CA VAL A 119 6.91 -3.57 22.12
C VAL A 119 6.17 -3.21 20.84
N PHE A 120 6.30 -1.96 20.41
CA PHE A 120 5.72 -1.47 19.16
C PHE A 120 6.72 -1.60 18.01
N SER A 121 6.25 -2.08 16.86
CA SER A 121 7.07 -2.25 15.65
C SER A 121 6.26 -1.96 14.39
N ALA A 122 6.95 -1.61 13.30
CA ALA A 122 6.34 -1.44 11.99
C ALA A 122 6.40 -2.76 11.19
N VAL A 123 5.24 -3.23 10.70
CA VAL A 123 5.15 -4.48 9.94
C VAL A 123 5.84 -4.34 8.59
N SER A 124 6.64 -5.34 8.25
CA SER A 124 7.35 -5.48 6.98
C SER A 124 7.38 -6.96 6.56
N VAL A 125 7.68 -7.26 5.30
CA VAL A 125 7.82 -8.67 4.86
C VAL A 125 8.91 -9.41 5.65
N PRO A 126 10.09 -8.82 5.93
CA PRO A 126 11.08 -9.44 6.82
C PRO A 126 10.55 -9.70 8.23
N TYR A 127 9.70 -8.82 8.77
CA TYR A 127 9.07 -9.00 10.07
C TYR A 127 8.12 -10.21 10.06
N LEU A 128 7.19 -10.27 9.10
CA LEU A 128 6.26 -11.40 8.96
C LEU A 128 7.00 -12.73 8.75
N ARG A 129 8.08 -12.73 7.97
CA ARG A 129 8.91 -13.91 7.77
C ARG A 129 9.66 -14.34 9.03
N SER A 130 10.05 -13.40 9.88
CA SER A 130 10.70 -13.69 11.15
C SER A 130 9.72 -14.32 12.15
N GLU A 131 8.51 -13.78 12.22
CA GLU A 131 7.47 -14.20 13.17
C GLU A 131 6.80 -15.52 12.78
N TYR A 132 6.47 -15.69 11.49
CA TYR A 132 5.66 -16.82 10.98
C TYR A 132 6.45 -17.76 10.06
N GLY A 133 7.75 -17.55 9.90
CA GLY A 133 8.60 -18.39 9.06
C GLY A 133 8.39 -18.20 7.56
N LYS A 134 8.73 -19.23 6.77
CA LYS A 134 8.69 -19.16 5.29
C LYS A 134 7.26 -19.12 4.76
N ASP A 135 6.33 -19.76 5.45
CA ASP A 135 4.92 -19.89 5.08
C ASP A 135 4.04 -18.81 5.72
N TYR A 136 4.63 -17.63 6.00
CA TYR A 136 3.93 -16.47 6.56
C TYR A 136 2.69 -16.06 5.77
N GLU A 137 2.62 -16.39 4.47
CA GLU A 137 1.47 -16.12 3.60
C GLU A 137 0.21 -16.92 3.98
N PHE A 138 0.37 -17.99 4.78
CA PHE A 138 -0.71 -18.83 5.27
C PHE A 138 -0.87 -18.74 6.80
N ASP A 139 0.23 -18.58 7.53
CA ASP A 139 0.23 -18.64 9.00
C ASP A 139 0.04 -17.28 9.68
N ALA A 140 0.33 -16.17 8.99
CA ALA A 140 0.16 -14.84 9.58
C ALA A 140 -1.34 -14.48 9.75
N PRO A 141 -1.69 -13.61 10.71
CA PRO A 141 -3.05 -13.15 10.92
C PRO A 141 -3.69 -12.60 9.65
N VAL A 142 -4.92 -13.05 9.36
CA VAL A 142 -5.66 -12.70 8.14
C VAL A 142 -5.76 -11.18 7.93
N LYS A 143 -5.88 -10.38 9.00
CA LYS A 143 -5.92 -8.90 8.90
C LYS A 143 -4.60 -8.30 8.44
N LEU A 144 -3.46 -8.86 8.86
CA LEU A 144 -2.14 -8.41 8.39
C LEU A 144 -1.91 -8.85 6.94
N LEU A 145 -2.36 -10.05 6.58
CA LEU A 145 -2.29 -10.56 5.21
C LEU A 145 -3.17 -9.77 4.24
N ASP A 146 -4.39 -9.42 4.64
CA ASP A 146 -5.28 -8.56 3.86
C ASP A 146 -4.62 -7.22 3.55
N LYS A 147 -3.96 -6.60 4.55
CA LYS A 147 -3.20 -5.36 4.36
C LYS A 147 -1.95 -5.55 3.51
N LEU A 148 -1.26 -6.69 3.61
CA LEU A 148 -0.11 -7.01 2.76
C LEU A 148 -0.51 -7.11 1.28
N LEU A 149 -1.66 -7.73 1.00
CA LEU A 149 -2.08 -8.08 -0.37
C LEU A 149 -2.92 -6.97 -1.03
N HIS A 150 -3.68 -6.18 -0.27
CA HIS A 150 -4.75 -5.34 -0.81
C HIS A 150 -4.73 -3.87 -0.33
N ALA A 151 -4.01 -3.54 0.74
CA ALA A 151 -3.95 -2.17 1.24
C ALA A 151 -2.91 -1.34 0.49
N MET A 152 -3.25 -0.08 0.26
CA MET A 152 -2.42 0.95 -0.33
C MET A 152 -2.12 1.99 0.75
N ALA A 153 -0.91 2.54 0.76
CA ALA A 153 -0.60 3.63 1.68
C ALA A 153 -1.39 4.88 1.27
N GLU A 154 -2.09 5.50 2.21
CA GLU A 154 -2.84 6.75 1.99
C GLU A 154 -1.92 7.97 2.10
N SER A 155 -0.87 7.87 2.92
CA SER A 155 0.14 8.91 3.07
C SER A 155 1.56 8.39 2.83
N VAL A 156 2.47 9.30 2.47
CA VAL A 156 3.83 8.91 2.05
C VAL A 156 4.51 8.12 3.15
N ASP A 157 4.50 8.58 4.39
CA ASP A 157 5.23 7.92 5.49
C ASP A 157 4.37 7.01 6.35
N GLU A 158 3.29 6.47 5.77
CA GLU A 158 2.40 5.55 6.46
C GLU A 158 3.07 4.20 6.73
N GLN A 159 2.86 3.68 7.93
CA GLN A 159 3.35 2.39 8.36
C GLN A 159 2.27 1.68 9.17
N LEU A 160 2.15 0.36 8.98
CA LEU A 160 1.30 -0.48 9.81
C LEU A 160 2.04 -0.77 11.12
N VAL A 161 1.61 -0.08 12.19
CA VAL A 161 2.19 -0.23 13.54
C VAL A 161 1.44 -1.31 14.30
N VAL A 162 2.17 -2.24 14.91
CA VAL A 162 1.62 -3.32 15.74
C VAL A 162 2.26 -3.32 17.12
N VAL A 163 1.52 -3.82 18.11
CA VAL A 163 2.10 -4.40 19.31
C VAL A 163 2.64 -5.77 18.90
N SER A 164 3.96 -5.89 18.85
CA SER A 164 4.66 -7.14 18.52
C SER A 164 4.45 -8.16 19.64
N GLN A 165 4.74 -7.74 20.87
CA GLN A 165 4.61 -8.54 22.09
C GLN A 165 4.54 -7.62 23.31
N VAL A 166 4.16 -8.19 24.45
CA VAL A 166 4.16 -7.51 25.76
C VAL A 166 5.17 -8.20 26.68
N LEU A 167 6.17 -7.45 27.14
CA LEU A 167 7.14 -7.89 28.14
C LEU A 167 6.48 -7.80 29.52
N VAL A 168 6.11 -8.96 30.05
CA VAL A 168 5.31 -9.08 31.29
C VAL A 168 5.94 -8.32 32.46
N ALA A 169 5.15 -7.45 33.08
CA ALA A 169 5.47 -6.66 34.26
C ALA A 169 4.19 -6.27 35.01
N ASP A 170 4.30 -5.83 36.26
CA ASP A 170 3.13 -5.47 37.08
C ASP A 170 2.25 -4.37 36.45
N VAL A 171 2.83 -3.52 35.61
CA VAL A 171 2.15 -2.42 34.91
C VAL A 171 1.25 -2.88 33.75
N ASN A 172 1.45 -4.09 33.23
CA ASN A 172 0.73 -4.60 32.05
C ASN A 172 -0.06 -5.89 32.32
N ILE A 173 -0.43 -6.11 33.58
CA ILE A 173 -1.28 -7.22 33.99
C ILE A 173 -2.61 -7.19 33.22
N GLY A 174 -2.98 -8.33 32.62
CA GLY A 174 -4.19 -8.49 31.82
C GLY A 174 -4.01 -8.22 30.32
N TYR A 175 -2.79 -7.87 29.89
CA TYR A 175 -2.45 -7.57 28.50
C TYR A 175 -1.33 -8.45 27.92
N GLU A 176 -0.95 -9.50 28.63
CA GLU A 176 0.22 -10.34 28.34
C GLU A 176 0.08 -11.11 27.02
N ASP A 177 -1.14 -11.47 26.63
CA ASP A 177 -1.44 -12.30 25.46
C ASP A 177 -1.54 -11.51 24.15
N ILE A 178 -1.30 -10.19 24.18
CA ILE A 178 -1.40 -9.35 22.98
C ILE A 178 -0.16 -9.55 22.12
N VAL A 179 -0.40 -10.07 20.92
CA VAL A 179 0.64 -10.38 19.95
C VAL A 179 0.20 -9.91 18.56
N ASN A 180 1.13 -9.31 17.83
CA ASN A 180 0.96 -8.90 16.43
C ASN A 180 -0.35 -8.17 16.09
N THR A 181 -0.83 -7.34 17.01
CA THR A 181 -2.12 -6.63 16.89
C THR A 181 -1.91 -5.17 16.47
N GLN A 182 -2.63 -4.71 15.44
CA GLN A 182 -2.46 -3.35 14.91
C GLN A 182 -2.94 -2.29 15.91
N VAL A 183 -2.15 -1.23 16.05
CA VAL A 183 -2.55 0.01 16.75
C VAL A 183 -3.21 0.94 15.73
N LEU A 184 -4.47 1.32 15.99
CA LEU A 184 -5.27 2.18 15.12
C LEU A 184 -5.19 3.64 15.56
N ALA A 185 -5.33 3.90 16.87
CA ALA A 185 -5.32 5.24 17.43
C ALA A 185 -4.67 5.25 18.82
N PHE A 186 -4.23 6.44 19.22
CA PHE A 186 -3.71 6.76 20.55
C PHE A 186 -4.46 7.99 21.08
N ASN A 187 -5.10 7.87 22.24
CA ASN A 187 -5.98 8.90 22.83
C ASN A 187 -6.97 9.49 21.79
N GLY A 188 -7.62 8.61 21.00
CA GLY A 188 -8.56 8.97 19.94
C GLY A 188 -7.94 9.58 18.68
N LYS A 189 -6.61 9.75 18.60
CA LYS A 189 -5.90 10.28 17.43
C LYS A 189 -5.32 9.14 16.58
N PRO A 190 -5.52 9.13 15.25
CA PRO A 190 -5.08 8.03 14.40
C PRO A 190 -3.55 7.92 14.33
N VAL A 191 -3.05 6.68 14.45
CA VAL A 191 -1.63 6.37 14.36
C VAL A 191 -1.25 6.09 12.91
N LYS A 192 -0.44 6.97 12.32
CA LYS A 192 -0.01 6.86 10.91
C LYS A 192 1.33 6.15 10.73
N ASN A 193 2.22 6.23 11.71
CA ASN A 193 3.52 5.57 11.68
C ASN A 193 4.12 5.46 13.09
N LEU A 194 5.20 4.68 13.20
CA LEU A 194 5.81 4.38 14.49
C LEU A 194 6.42 5.62 15.15
N LYS A 195 7.05 6.50 14.35
CA LYS A 195 7.62 7.76 14.86
C LYS A 195 6.53 8.62 15.49
N ARG A 196 5.40 8.77 14.81
CA ARG A 196 4.28 9.56 15.29
C ARG A 196 3.68 8.96 16.57
N LEU A 197 3.62 7.64 16.68
CA LEU A 197 3.20 6.99 17.93
C LEU A 197 4.15 7.35 19.08
N ALA A 198 5.46 7.21 18.89
CA ALA A 198 6.46 7.58 19.89
C ALA A 198 6.34 9.06 20.30
N ASP A 199 6.24 9.97 19.32
CA ASP A 199 6.06 11.41 19.58
C ASP A 199 4.77 11.67 20.39
N MET A 200 3.67 10.97 20.11
CA MET A 200 2.39 11.14 20.79
C MET A 200 2.42 10.62 22.23
N VAL A 201 3.14 9.53 22.47
CA VAL A 201 3.33 8.97 23.82
C VAL A 201 4.24 9.86 24.66
N GLU A 202 5.36 10.32 24.09
CA GLU A 202 6.32 11.19 24.79
C GLU A 202 5.77 12.59 25.13
N SER A 203 4.81 13.08 24.34
CA SER A 203 4.15 14.37 24.58
C SER A 203 2.79 14.25 25.30
N CYS A 204 2.46 13.05 25.79
CA CYS A 204 1.20 12.82 26.50
C CYS A 204 1.30 13.38 27.94
N GLU A 205 0.40 14.30 28.26
CA GLU A 205 0.22 14.85 29.62
C GLU A 205 -1.08 14.34 30.27
N ASP A 206 -1.87 13.52 29.55
CA ASP A 206 -3.08 12.91 30.05
C ASP A 206 -2.76 11.86 31.13
N GLU A 207 -3.71 11.60 32.02
CA GLU A 207 -3.55 10.63 33.12
C GLU A 207 -3.37 9.18 32.62
N TYR A 208 -3.91 8.87 31.44
CA TYR A 208 -3.89 7.52 30.87
C TYR A 208 -3.36 7.52 29.43
N LEU A 209 -2.66 6.44 29.10
CA LEU A 209 -2.25 6.11 27.75
C LEU A 209 -3.29 5.14 27.16
N GLN A 210 -4.15 5.65 26.27
CA GLN A 210 -5.18 4.85 25.62
C GLN A 210 -4.71 4.39 24.24
N PHE A 211 -4.54 3.09 24.05
CA PHE A 211 -4.24 2.48 22.76
C PHE A 211 -5.48 1.77 22.22
N ASP A 212 -5.98 2.23 21.07
CA ASP A 212 -7.07 1.58 20.37
C ASP A 212 -6.48 0.53 19.41
N LEU A 213 -6.69 -0.73 19.75
CA LEU A 213 -6.18 -1.86 18.99
C LEU A 213 -7.21 -2.42 18.01
N ASP A 214 -6.73 -3.15 17.02
CA ASP A 214 -7.58 -3.95 16.16
C ASP A 214 -8.40 -4.97 16.99
N TYR A 215 -9.58 -5.35 16.51
CA TYR A 215 -10.56 -6.20 17.23
C TYR A 215 -11.32 -5.52 18.40
N GLN A 216 -11.44 -4.18 18.41
CA GLN A 216 -12.18 -3.41 19.43
C GLN A 216 -11.64 -3.59 20.86
N GLN A 217 -10.35 -3.93 21.00
CA GLN A 217 -9.71 -3.91 22.31
C GLN A 217 -9.30 -2.46 22.62
N ILE A 218 -9.97 -1.86 23.61
CA ILE A 218 -9.57 -0.58 24.19
C ILE A 218 -8.65 -0.89 25.37
N GLN A 219 -7.43 -0.37 25.34
CA GLN A 219 -6.52 -0.46 26.46
C GLN A 219 -6.39 0.91 27.11
N CYS A 220 -6.55 0.97 28.44
CA CYS A 220 -6.21 2.13 29.24
C CYS A 220 -5.11 1.67 30.21
N SER A 221 -3.88 2.16 30.01
CA SER A 221 -2.78 1.98 30.97
C SER A 221 -2.48 3.30 31.67
#